data_AF-A0A942V9T4-F1
#
_entry.id   AF-A0A942V9T4-F1
#
_cell.length_a   1.000
_cell.length_b   1.000
_cell.length_c   1.000
_cell.angle_alpha   90.00
_cell.angle_beta   90.00
_cell.angle_gamma   90.00
#
_symmetry.space_group_name_H-M   'P 1'
#
loop_
_entity.id
_entity.type
_entity.pdbx_description
1 polymer ?
#
loop_
_entity_poly.entity_id
_entity_poly.type
_entity_poly.pdbx_seq_one_letter_code
_entity_poly.pdbx_strand_id
1 'polypeptide(L)'
;MMNIDLAVILCLANENKNRPFDNYAAGVTARLLEKCPEEKAFLQRFDIHYYIADNPQDKSIARVVDADYADDMQVLKEGRNFAVVFNRDILARLEYEDSLAFVIGHELSHIMYQKGFPGLTGQGRNEEASCDCSSIRLMNAGGYNLLDIAAVDALYPDKTPEMQGRIAEREAFMRENRIFPAGRLGMSRPLQKEAFAGLQKEAWKRENLFEQGEPDPARIAEELGDIFERGDRADFKCGFNAFLNQKTTEEASKTILNVLGRVMTDFPPITKTLANESRRRFYNHPVSVMSDIVWTQFRREGKKLFPPEDLRIVSRYMQENRVYFEQRDRKFWEPMQKAMGLGAQIKSNTGGRI
;
A
#
# COMPACT_ATOMS: atom_id res chain seq x y z
N MET A 1 -2.54 8.02 23.86
CA MET A 1 -2.99 7.16 22.74
C MET A 1 -2.41 7.75 21.48
N MET A 2 -1.31 7.17 20.99
CA MET A 2 -0.55 7.70 19.86
C MET A 2 -1.25 7.21 18.59
N ASN A 3 -2.01 8.11 17.95
CA ASN A 3 -2.39 7.94 16.54
C ASN A 3 -1.10 8.00 15.73
N ILE A 4 -0.46 6.85 15.54
CA ILE A 4 0.48 6.70 14.44
C ILE A 4 -0.44 6.67 13.22
N ASP A 5 -0.51 7.80 12.50
CA ASP A 5 -1.12 7.85 11.18
C ASP A 5 -0.44 6.76 10.32
N LEU A 6 -1.05 5.57 10.21
CA LEU A 6 -0.62 4.60 9.20
C LEU A 6 -0.88 5.13 7.78
N ALA A 7 -1.68 6.20 7.65
CA ALA A 7 -1.77 7.06 6.46
C ALA A 7 -0.42 7.70 6.06
N VAL A 8 0.59 7.71 6.93
CA VAL A 8 1.94 8.22 6.62
C VAL A 8 2.86 7.15 6.02
N ILE A 9 2.49 5.85 6.08
CA ILE A 9 3.27 4.76 5.47
C ILE A 9 2.94 4.65 3.97
N LEU A 10 3.02 5.78 3.29
CA LEU A 10 3.15 5.82 1.84
C LEU A 10 4.64 5.80 1.56
N CYS A 11 5.15 4.59 1.33
CA CYS A 11 5.97 4.31 0.16
C CYS A 11 5.96 5.49 -0.80
N LEU A 12 7.12 6.11 -1.05
CA LEU A 12 7.32 7.24 -1.97
C LEU A 12 6.11 7.50 -2.86
N ALA A 13 5.54 8.71 -2.81
CA ALA A 13 4.34 9.10 -3.57
C ALA A 13 4.39 8.77 -5.08
N ASN A 14 5.56 8.35 -5.59
CA ASN A 14 5.80 7.87 -6.93
C ASN A 14 6.43 6.46 -6.93
N GLU A 15 5.66 5.43 -7.31
CA GLU A 15 6.13 4.04 -7.42
C GLU A 15 7.28 3.86 -8.43
N ASN A 16 7.33 4.69 -9.48
CA ASN A 16 8.41 4.62 -10.47
C ASN A 16 9.76 5.06 -9.89
N LYS A 17 9.76 6.00 -8.93
CA LYS A 17 10.98 6.39 -8.20
C LYS A 17 11.43 5.31 -7.22
N ASN A 18 10.50 4.55 -6.64
CA ASN A 18 10.82 3.44 -5.72
C ASN A 18 11.33 2.18 -6.43
N ARG A 19 10.89 1.94 -7.68
CA ARG A 19 11.16 0.70 -8.42
C ARG A 19 12.62 0.25 -8.42
N PRO A 20 13.65 1.11 -8.56
CA PRO A 20 15.04 0.69 -8.46
C PRO A 20 15.38 0.03 -7.11
N PHE A 21 14.90 0.61 -6.00
CA PHE A 21 15.10 0.04 -4.67
C PHE A 21 14.32 -1.26 -4.48
N ASP A 22 13.05 -1.30 -4.92
CA ASP A 22 12.23 -2.51 -4.86
C ASP A 22 12.91 -3.69 -5.57
N ASN A 23 13.41 -3.45 -6.79
CA ASN A 23 14.16 -4.44 -7.57
C ASN A 23 15.46 -4.88 -6.87
N TYR A 24 16.17 -3.94 -6.24
CA TYR A 24 17.40 -4.25 -5.51
C TYR A 24 17.12 -5.18 -4.32
N ALA A 25 16.16 -4.82 -3.47
CA ALA A 25 15.74 -5.61 -2.32
C ALA A 25 15.16 -6.97 -2.73
N ALA A 26 14.34 -7.02 -3.79
CA ALA A 26 13.85 -8.27 -4.36
C ALA A 26 15.00 -9.18 -4.85
N GLY A 27 16.07 -8.60 -5.40
CA GLY A 27 17.28 -9.33 -5.76
C GLY A 27 18.02 -9.91 -4.54
N VAL A 28 18.08 -9.17 -3.43
CA VAL A 28 18.63 -9.66 -2.15
C VAL A 28 17.78 -10.82 -1.62
N THR A 29 16.45 -10.67 -1.61
CA THR A 29 15.50 -11.73 -1.23
C THR A 29 15.65 -12.98 -2.08
N ALA A 30 15.79 -12.83 -3.40
CA ALA A 30 15.98 -13.97 -4.30
C ALA A 30 17.24 -14.79 -3.95
N ARG A 31 18.33 -14.12 -3.55
CA ARG A 31 19.56 -14.78 -3.08
C ARG A 31 19.39 -15.43 -1.71
N LEU A 32 18.74 -14.76 -0.76
CA LEU A 32 18.42 -15.33 0.57
C LEU A 32 17.63 -16.64 0.44
N LEU A 33 16.69 -16.68 -0.51
CA LEU A 33 15.77 -17.79 -0.70
C LEU A 33 16.25 -18.84 -1.72
N GLU A 34 17.40 -18.64 -2.37
CA GLU A 34 17.88 -19.52 -3.46
C GLU A 34 18.03 -20.97 -3.00
N LYS A 35 18.53 -21.18 -1.78
CA LYS A 35 18.74 -22.49 -1.16
C LYS A 35 17.72 -22.83 -0.06
N CYS A 36 16.62 -22.09 -0.02
CA CYS A 36 15.54 -22.24 0.97
C CYS A 36 14.20 -22.47 0.23
N PRO A 37 14.02 -23.64 -0.40
CA PRO A 37 12.88 -23.88 -1.30
C PRO A 37 11.52 -23.87 -0.59
N GLU A 38 11.46 -24.26 0.69
CA GLU A 38 10.22 -24.27 1.47
C GLU A 38 9.78 -22.85 1.83
N GLU A 39 10.71 -22.03 2.33
CA GLU A 39 10.49 -20.61 2.63
C GLU A 39 10.13 -19.85 1.36
N LYS A 40 10.85 -20.13 0.25
CA LYS A 40 10.56 -19.56 -1.07
C LYS A 40 9.14 -19.89 -1.53
N ALA A 41 8.75 -21.16 -1.52
CA ALA A 41 7.42 -21.59 -1.92
C ALA A 41 6.32 -21.07 -0.97
N PHE A 42 6.66 -20.82 0.30
CA PHE A 42 5.74 -20.20 1.25
C PHE A 42 5.53 -18.72 0.95
N LEU A 43 6.61 -17.95 0.80
CA LEU A 43 6.56 -16.51 0.59
C LEU A 43 6.00 -16.13 -0.79
N GLN A 44 6.18 -16.97 -1.81
CA GLN A 44 5.61 -16.78 -3.17
C GLN A 44 4.07 -16.80 -3.22
N ARG A 45 3.39 -17.12 -2.12
CA ARG A 45 1.93 -17.05 -2.00
C ARG A 45 1.43 -15.63 -1.72
N PHE A 46 2.35 -14.70 -1.45
CA PHE A 46 2.06 -13.33 -1.07
C PHE A 46 2.77 -12.36 -2.02
N ASP A 47 2.14 -11.22 -2.24
CA ASP A 47 2.71 -10.12 -3.00
C ASP A 47 3.51 -9.23 -2.04
N ILE A 48 4.84 -9.30 -2.12
CA ILE A 48 5.75 -8.59 -1.20
C ILE A 48 6.53 -7.54 -1.98
N HIS A 49 6.40 -6.29 -1.54
CA HIS A 49 7.09 -5.14 -2.14
C HIS A 49 7.93 -4.41 -1.11
N TYR A 50 9.05 -3.84 -1.54
CA TYR A 50 10.01 -3.15 -0.67
C TYR A 50 10.00 -1.66 -0.94
N TYR A 51 9.93 -0.87 0.12
CA TYR A 51 9.74 0.57 0.02
C TYR A 51 10.63 1.35 0.95
N ILE A 52 10.99 2.56 0.53
CA ILE A 52 11.69 3.52 1.37
C ILE A 52 10.69 4.52 1.95
N ALA A 53 10.80 4.74 3.24
CA ALA A 53 10.08 5.78 3.97
C ALA A 53 11.05 6.78 4.60
N ASP A 54 10.59 8.02 4.64
CA ASP A 54 11.20 9.12 5.38
C ASP A 54 10.31 9.37 6.61
N ASN A 55 10.60 8.70 7.71
CA ASN A 55 9.83 8.80 8.95
C ASN A 55 10.77 9.01 10.15
N PRO A 56 11.05 10.26 10.55
CA PRO A 56 11.96 10.54 11.65
C PRO A 56 11.43 10.08 13.02
N GLN A 57 10.13 9.75 13.14
CA GLN A 57 9.54 9.26 14.39
C GLN A 57 9.67 7.74 14.55
N ASP A 58 9.88 7.00 13.45
CA ASP A 58 10.08 5.56 13.51
C ASP A 58 11.55 5.25 13.77
N LYS A 59 11.82 4.58 14.89
CA LYS A 59 13.18 4.17 15.29
C LYS A 59 13.59 2.82 14.73
N SER A 60 12.68 2.10 14.08
CA SER A 60 12.99 0.82 13.44
C SER A 60 13.67 1.02 12.09
N ILE A 61 14.63 0.17 11.77
CA ILE A 61 15.27 0.17 10.44
C ILE A 61 14.30 -0.23 9.33
N ALA A 62 13.41 -1.18 9.61
CA ALA A 62 12.35 -1.59 8.72
C ALA A 62 11.13 -2.07 9.52
N ARG A 63 9.99 -2.19 8.83
CA ARG A 63 8.77 -2.85 9.34
C ARG A 63 8.01 -3.51 8.19
N VAL A 64 7.37 -4.63 8.49
CA VAL A 64 6.31 -5.17 7.63
C VAL A 64 4.97 -4.49 7.93
N VAL A 65 4.26 -4.11 6.88
CA VAL A 65 2.89 -3.60 6.94
C VAL A 65 1.99 -4.47 6.07
N ASP A 66 0.80 -4.76 6.57
CA ASP A 66 -0.27 -5.33 5.76
C ASP A 66 -0.84 -4.23 4.85
N ALA A 67 -0.57 -4.32 3.55
CA ALA A 67 -1.08 -3.36 2.57
C ALA A 67 -2.58 -3.53 2.30
N ASP A 68 -3.17 -4.65 2.74
CA ASP A 68 -4.60 -4.93 2.65
C ASP A 68 -5.41 -4.25 3.77
N TYR A 69 -4.78 -3.97 4.92
CA TYR A 69 -5.41 -3.45 6.15
C TYR A 69 -4.54 -2.38 6.85
N ALA A 70 -4.11 -1.36 6.10
CA ALA A 70 -3.26 -0.29 6.64
C ALA A 70 -3.89 0.49 7.83
N ASP A 71 -5.20 0.42 8.06
CA ASP A 71 -5.84 1.09 9.20
C ASP A 71 -5.99 0.18 10.44
N ASP A 72 -5.68 -1.12 10.32
CA ASP A 72 -5.86 -2.12 11.37
C ASP A 72 -4.52 -2.82 11.68
N MET A 73 -3.78 -2.25 12.62
CA MET A 73 -2.41 -2.65 13.00
C MET A 73 -2.26 -4.11 13.49
N GLN A 74 -3.34 -4.89 13.60
CA GLN A 74 -3.32 -6.22 14.22
C GLN A 74 -3.48 -7.40 13.27
N VAL A 75 -3.66 -7.20 11.96
CA VAL A 75 -4.09 -8.30 11.09
C VAL A 75 -3.16 -8.58 9.90
N LEU A 76 -1.86 -8.79 10.16
CA LEU A 76 -0.98 -9.49 9.19
C LEU A 76 -1.52 -10.89 8.83
N LYS A 77 -2.42 -11.46 9.65
CA LYS A 77 -2.98 -12.82 9.52
C LYS A 77 -3.86 -13.00 8.29
N GLU A 78 -4.52 -11.96 7.79
CA GLU A 78 -5.52 -12.08 6.71
C GLU A 78 -5.03 -11.55 5.35
N GLY A 79 -4.06 -10.63 5.32
CA GLY A 79 -3.59 -10.02 4.08
C GLY A 79 -2.84 -10.96 3.13
N ARG A 80 -2.81 -10.60 1.86
CA ARG A 80 -1.97 -11.23 0.83
C ARG A 80 -0.94 -10.29 0.23
N ASN A 81 -1.09 -8.98 0.46
CA ASN A 81 -0.19 -7.94 -0.01
C ASN A 81 0.58 -7.35 1.18
N PHE A 82 1.91 -7.47 1.17
CA PHE A 82 2.78 -6.94 2.21
C PHE A 82 3.75 -5.90 1.66
N ALA A 83 3.96 -4.86 2.46
CA ALA A 83 4.99 -3.87 2.22
C ALA A 83 6.07 -4.01 3.30
N VAL A 84 7.31 -4.23 2.90
CA VAL A 84 8.47 -4.09 3.80
C VAL A 84 8.99 -2.67 3.63
N VAL A 85 8.83 -1.85 4.67
CA VAL A 85 9.10 -0.42 4.62
C VAL A 85 10.35 -0.13 5.43
N PHE A 86 11.38 0.40 4.76
CA PHE A 86 12.66 0.75 5.33
C PHE A 86 12.73 2.22 5.67
N ASN A 87 13.20 2.54 6.88
CA ASN A 87 13.54 3.91 7.24
C ASN A 87 14.84 4.31 6.52
N ARG A 88 14.75 5.27 5.60
CA ARG A 88 15.87 5.71 4.76
C ARG A 88 17.10 6.09 5.59
N ASP A 89 16.91 6.94 6.58
CA ASP A 89 18.01 7.58 7.31
C ASP A 89 18.72 6.57 8.20
N ILE A 90 17.98 5.61 8.75
CA ILE A 90 18.55 4.50 9.52
C ILE A 90 19.25 3.51 8.60
N LEU A 91 18.61 3.11 7.49
CA LEU A 91 19.19 2.21 6.49
C LEU A 91 20.50 2.78 5.89
N ALA A 92 20.55 4.09 5.63
CA ALA A 92 21.72 4.76 5.07
C ALA A 92 22.96 4.72 5.98
N ARG A 93 22.81 4.38 7.26
CA ARG A 93 23.93 4.21 8.21
C ARG A 93 24.65 2.86 8.06
N LEU A 94 24.04 1.89 7.39
CA LEU A 94 24.68 0.63 7.07
C LEU A 94 25.64 0.79 5.87
N GLU A 95 26.65 -0.07 5.81
CA GLU A 95 27.70 -0.02 4.79
C GLU A 95 27.59 -1.13 3.75
N TYR A 96 27.10 -2.31 4.14
CA TYR A 96 27.13 -3.51 3.30
C TYR A 96 25.73 -4.09 3.05
N GLU A 97 25.59 -4.73 1.90
CA GLU A 97 24.39 -5.49 1.52
C GLU A 97 24.09 -6.62 2.51
N ASP A 98 25.11 -7.19 3.15
CA ASP A 98 24.96 -8.25 4.16
C ASP A 98 24.10 -7.79 5.35
N SER A 99 24.27 -6.55 5.81
CA SER A 99 23.42 -5.97 6.85
C SER A 99 21.97 -5.77 6.36
N LEU A 100 21.78 -5.34 5.11
CA LEU A 100 20.45 -5.26 4.50
C LEU A 100 19.80 -6.64 4.38
N ALA A 101 20.58 -7.67 4.04
CA ALA A 101 20.10 -9.04 3.93
C ALA A 101 19.60 -9.57 5.29
N PHE A 102 20.27 -9.22 6.40
CA PHE A 102 19.77 -9.53 7.74
C PHE A 102 18.41 -8.86 8.01
N VAL A 103 18.28 -7.58 7.68
CA VAL A 103 17.02 -6.83 7.90
C VAL A 103 15.90 -7.42 7.04
N ILE A 104 16.13 -7.64 5.74
CA ILE A 104 15.14 -8.27 4.86
C ILE A 104 14.75 -9.66 5.38
N GLY A 105 15.73 -10.49 5.74
CA GLY A 105 15.46 -11.83 6.27
C GLY A 105 14.64 -11.81 7.56
N HIS A 106 14.85 -10.81 8.41
CA HIS A 106 14.08 -10.60 9.64
C HIS A 106 12.62 -10.20 9.31
N GLU A 107 12.42 -9.20 8.45
CA GLU A 107 11.07 -8.74 8.07
C GLU A 107 10.27 -9.84 7.33
N LEU A 108 10.90 -10.58 6.42
CA LEU A 108 10.25 -11.73 5.77
C LEU A 108 9.87 -12.82 6.79
N SER A 109 10.64 -12.96 7.87
CA SER A 109 10.35 -13.91 8.93
C SER A 109 9.13 -13.50 9.75
N HIS A 110 8.82 -12.20 9.90
CA HIS A 110 7.53 -11.77 10.48
C HIS A 110 6.34 -12.24 9.65
N ILE A 111 6.40 -12.12 8.32
CA ILE A 111 5.35 -12.63 7.43
C ILE A 111 5.20 -14.14 7.64
N MET A 112 6.30 -14.88 7.62
CA MET A 112 6.30 -16.33 7.87
C MET A 112 5.74 -16.68 9.25
N TYR A 113 6.09 -15.94 10.30
CA TYR A 113 5.63 -16.17 11.67
C TYR A 113 4.12 -16.01 11.77
N GLN A 114 3.61 -14.87 11.32
CA GLN A 114 2.19 -14.53 11.41
C GLN A 114 1.31 -15.39 10.51
N LYS A 115 1.86 -15.88 9.39
CA LYS A 115 1.17 -16.80 8.46
C LYS A 115 1.34 -18.28 8.80
N GLY A 116 2.07 -18.59 9.87
CA GLY A 116 2.21 -19.96 10.37
C GLY A 116 3.13 -20.84 9.52
N PHE A 117 4.29 -20.32 9.11
CA PHE A 117 5.34 -21.15 8.51
C PHE A 117 5.81 -22.21 9.52
N PRO A 118 5.80 -23.51 9.16
CA PRO A 118 6.15 -24.58 10.08
C PRO A 118 7.56 -24.42 10.67
N GLY A 119 7.69 -24.65 11.98
CA GLY A 119 8.97 -24.67 12.66
C GLY A 119 9.63 -23.31 12.93
N LEU A 120 8.99 -22.20 12.56
CA LEU A 120 9.47 -20.85 12.89
C LEU A 120 9.08 -20.43 14.32
N THR A 121 7.84 -20.74 14.70
CA THR A 121 7.35 -20.54 16.07
C THR A 121 8.11 -21.44 17.03
N GLY A 122 8.78 -20.86 18.02
CA GLY A 122 9.58 -21.59 19.00
C GLY A 122 11.06 -21.71 18.70
N GLN A 123 11.57 -21.06 17.63
CA GLN A 123 13.01 -20.87 17.41
C GLN A 123 13.64 -19.86 18.38
N GLY A 124 12.82 -18.97 18.93
CA GLY A 124 13.21 -18.05 20.00
C GLY A 124 12.10 -17.91 21.04
N ARG A 125 12.39 -17.16 22.11
CA ARG A 125 11.45 -16.94 23.22
C ARG A 125 10.23 -16.11 22.83
N ASN A 126 10.33 -15.34 21.76
CA ASN A 126 9.29 -14.49 21.21
C ASN A 126 9.44 -14.37 19.69
N GLU A 127 8.50 -13.68 19.05
CA GLU A 127 8.47 -13.49 17.60
C GLU A 127 9.75 -12.85 17.06
N GLU A 128 10.20 -11.74 17.66
CA GLU A 128 11.42 -11.03 17.25
C GLU A 128 12.66 -11.93 17.26
N ALA A 129 12.83 -12.73 18.33
CA ALA A 129 13.94 -13.66 18.44
C ALA A 129 13.83 -14.84 17.45
N SER A 130 12.61 -15.36 17.23
CA SER A 130 12.36 -16.34 16.16
C SER A 130 12.72 -15.78 14.78
N CYS A 131 12.38 -14.50 14.51
CA CYS A 131 12.65 -13.84 13.23
C CYS A 131 14.16 -13.59 13.04
N ASP A 132 14.86 -13.21 14.10
CA ASP A 132 16.32 -13.08 14.12
C ASP A 132 17.03 -14.40 13.76
N CYS A 133 16.65 -15.51 14.41
CA CYS A 133 17.22 -16.84 14.15
C CYS A 133 16.93 -17.31 12.72
N SER A 134 15.69 -17.12 12.25
CA SER A 134 15.31 -17.43 10.88
C SER A 134 16.11 -16.59 9.87
N SER A 135 16.32 -15.30 10.14
CA SER A 135 17.13 -14.43 9.28
C SER A 135 18.57 -14.92 9.16
N ILE A 136 19.20 -15.34 10.27
CA ILE A 136 20.55 -15.96 10.26
C ILE A 136 20.59 -17.18 9.34
N ARG A 137 19.56 -18.05 9.41
CA ARG A 137 19.47 -19.24 8.57
C ARG A 137 19.37 -18.85 7.08
N LEU A 138 18.53 -17.87 6.75
CA LEU A 138 18.39 -17.35 5.38
C LEU A 138 19.69 -16.71 4.86
N MET A 139 20.35 -15.90 5.69
CA MET A 139 21.64 -15.28 5.34
C MET A 139 22.71 -16.33 5.07
N ASN A 140 22.83 -17.33 5.95
CA ASN A 140 23.79 -18.42 5.78
C ASN A 140 23.52 -19.22 4.49
N ALA A 141 22.26 -19.50 4.18
CA ALA A 141 21.86 -20.19 2.95
C ALA A 141 22.17 -19.36 1.69
N GLY A 142 21.89 -18.05 1.73
CA GLY A 142 22.21 -17.09 0.67
C GLY A 142 23.69 -16.74 0.54
N GLY A 143 24.54 -17.23 1.46
CA GLY A 143 25.98 -17.00 1.44
C GLY A 143 26.42 -15.60 1.88
N TYR A 144 25.58 -14.88 2.62
CA TYR A 144 25.88 -13.57 3.20
C TYR A 144 26.80 -13.69 4.42
N ASN A 145 27.53 -12.61 4.70
CA ASN A 145 28.41 -12.51 5.85
C ASN A 145 27.64 -12.22 7.13
N LEU A 146 27.60 -13.19 8.05
CA LEU A 146 26.90 -13.05 9.33
C LEU A 146 27.58 -12.08 10.30
N LEU A 147 28.86 -11.71 10.08
CA LEU A 147 29.54 -10.73 10.93
C LEU A 147 28.93 -9.32 10.79
N ASP A 148 28.32 -9.02 9.64
CA ASP A 148 27.71 -7.72 9.34
C ASP A 148 26.36 -7.52 10.07
N ILE A 149 25.88 -8.53 10.82
CA ILE A 149 24.78 -8.38 11.78
C ILE A 149 25.19 -7.42 12.92
N ALA A 150 26.47 -7.40 13.30
CA ALA A 150 26.97 -6.51 14.35
C ALA A 150 26.79 -5.02 13.99
N ALA A 151 26.82 -4.67 12.69
CA ALA A 151 26.56 -3.31 12.22
C ALA A 151 25.09 -2.91 12.43
N VAL A 152 24.15 -3.87 12.29
CA VAL A 152 22.72 -3.64 12.59
C VAL A 152 22.53 -3.46 14.10
N ASP A 153 23.16 -4.29 14.92
CA ASP A 153 23.10 -4.18 16.38
C ASP A 153 23.66 -2.83 16.87
N ALA A 154 24.71 -2.32 16.23
CA ALA A 154 25.34 -1.04 16.56
C ALA A 154 24.43 0.18 16.30
N LEU A 155 23.34 0.03 15.53
CA LEU A 155 22.34 1.09 15.36
C LEU A 155 21.55 1.35 16.65
N TYR A 156 21.56 0.42 17.61
CA TYR A 156 20.87 0.50 18.89
C TYR A 156 21.89 0.55 20.05
N PRO A 157 22.45 1.74 20.36
CA PRO A 157 23.54 1.87 21.34
C PRO A 157 23.11 1.50 22.76
N ASP A 158 21.87 1.82 23.14
CA ASP A 158 21.28 1.43 24.42
C ASP A 158 20.67 0.03 24.29
N LYS A 159 21.50 -1.00 24.41
CA LYS A 159 21.07 -2.40 24.34
C LYS A 159 20.16 -2.73 25.53
N THR A 160 18.86 -2.64 25.31
CA THR A 160 17.83 -3.06 26.28
C THR A 160 18.03 -4.53 26.69
N PRO A 161 17.54 -4.95 27.87
CA PRO A 161 17.57 -6.37 28.25
C PRO A 161 16.90 -7.29 27.22
N GLU A 162 15.91 -6.77 26.49
CA GLU A 162 15.28 -7.49 25.38
C GLU A 162 16.27 -7.73 24.23
N MET A 163 16.97 -6.68 23.77
CA MET A 163 17.97 -6.78 22.71
C MET A 163 19.13 -7.70 23.10
N GLN A 164 19.58 -7.62 24.35
CA GLN A 164 20.62 -8.53 24.86
C GLN A 164 20.17 -9.99 24.83
N GLY A 165 18.91 -10.29 25.17
CA GLY A 165 18.35 -11.64 25.05
C GLY A 165 18.28 -12.12 23.60
N ARG A 166 17.86 -11.25 22.67
CA ARG A 166 17.87 -11.56 21.22
C ARG A 166 19.27 -11.86 20.69
N ILE A 167 20.30 -11.10 21.11
CA ILE A 167 21.70 -11.38 20.79
C ILE A 167 22.10 -12.78 21.29
N ALA A 168 21.82 -13.09 22.56
CA ALA A 168 22.17 -14.39 23.15
C ALA A 168 21.47 -15.57 22.47
N GLU A 169 20.21 -15.40 22.06
CA GLU A 169 19.45 -16.44 21.32
C GLU A 169 20.00 -16.65 19.91
N ARG A 170 20.37 -15.58 19.19
CA ARG A 170 21.07 -15.70 17.91
C ARG A 170 22.39 -16.48 18.04
N GLU A 171 23.17 -16.19 19.06
CA GLU A 171 24.43 -16.90 19.34
C GLU A 171 24.21 -18.37 19.72
N ALA A 172 23.18 -18.67 20.52
CA ALA A 172 22.79 -20.04 20.83
C ALA A 172 22.35 -20.80 19.57
N PHE A 173 21.47 -20.21 18.77
CA PHE A 173 20.99 -20.76 17.52
C PHE A 173 22.13 -21.07 16.54
N MET A 174 23.07 -20.14 16.36
CA MET A 174 24.25 -20.37 15.52
C MET A 174 25.09 -21.55 16.01
N ARG A 175 25.33 -21.66 17.32
CA ARG A 175 26.09 -22.78 17.92
C ARG A 175 25.38 -24.12 17.73
N GLU A 176 24.09 -24.19 18.04
CA GLU A 176 23.28 -25.40 17.95
C GLU A 176 23.20 -25.93 16.51
N ASN A 177 23.07 -25.01 15.54
CA ASN A 177 22.98 -25.34 14.13
C ASN A 177 24.34 -25.43 13.43
N ARG A 178 25.45 -25.33 14.17
CA ARG A 178 26.84 -25.34 13.65
C ARG A 178 27.04 -24.32 12.52
N ILE A 179 26.37 -23.18 12.64
CA ILE A 179 26.53 -22.03 11.76
C ILE A 179 27.71 -21.24 12.29
N PHE A 180 28.82 -21.27 11.56
CA PHE A 180 29.99 -20.48 11.90
C PHE A 180 29.96 -19.21 11.06
N PRO A 181 30.10 -18.02 11.67
CA PRO A 181 30.39 -16.79 10.95
C PRO A 181 31.83 -16.88 10.42
N ALA A 182 32.06 -17.78 9.46
CA ALA A 182 33.32 -17.88 8.76
C ALA A 182 33.42 -16.60 7.91
N GLY A 183 34.33 -15.73 8.31
CA GLY A 183 34.57 -14.47 7.63
C GLY A 183 34.81 -14.74 6.15
N ARG A 184 33.80 -14.46 5.32
CA ARG A 184 34.00 -14.13 3.91
C ARG A 184 34.59 -12.72 3.83
N LEU A 185 35.64 -12.48 4.61
CA LEU A 185 36.37 -11.22 4.70
C LEU A 185 36.80 -10.86 3.28
N GLY A 186 36.28 -9.75 2.76
CA GLY A 186 36.53 -9.26 1.39
C GLY A 186 35.51 -9.68 0.32
N MET A 187 34.42 -10.37 0.65
CA MET A 187 33.31 -10.63 -0.29
C MET A 187 32.03 -9.84 0.00
N SER A 188 31.97 -9.08 1.10
CA SER A 188 30.83 -8.22 1.42
C SER A 188 30.65 -7.18 0.31
N ARG A 189 29.42 -7.06 -0.18
CA ARG A 189 29.08 -6.11 -1.24
C ARG A 189 28.72 -4.76 -0.60
N PRO A 190 29.21 -3.63 -1.11
CA PRO A 190 28.74 -2.33 -0.67
C PRO A 190 27.22 -2.22 -0.82
N LEU A 191 26.57 -1.61 0.16
CA LEU A 191 25.16 -1.28 0.08
C LEU A 191 24.95 -0.26 -1.05
N GLN A 192 24.03 -0.55 -1.98
CA GLN A 192 23.73 0.34 -3.12
C GLN A 192 22.91 1.55 -2.67
N LYS A 193 23.57 2.51 -2.00
CA LYS A 193 22.92 3.72 -1.47
C LYS A 193 22.31 4.57 -2.56
N GLU A 194 22.87 4.56 -3.76
CA GLU A 194 22.30 5.22 -4.94
C GLU A 194 20.88 4.77 -5.28
N ALA A 195 20.49 3.55 -4.90
CA ALA A 195 19.14 3.06 -5.13
C ALA A 195 18.09 3.73 -4.24
N PHE A 196 18.48 4.35 -3.11
CA PHE A 196 17.52 4.87 -2.13
C PHE A 196 17.88 6.17 -1.41
N ALA A 197 19.15 6.56 -1.31
CA ALA A 197 19.59 7.69 -0.50
C ALA A 197 19.01 9.04 -0.99
N GLY A 198 18.80 9.17 -2.30
CA GLY A 198 18.15 10.33 -2.91
C GLY A 198 16.62 10.28 -2.87
N LEU A 199 16.02 9.18 -2.41
CA LEU A 199 14.58 9.05 -2.35
C LEU A 199 14.05 9.84 -1.16
N GLN A 200 13.28 10.89 -1.44
CA GLN A 200 12.59 11.67 -0.42
C GLN A 200 11.11 11.40 -0.49
N LYS A 201 10.44 11.40 0.67
CA LYS A 201 8.98 11.53 0.69
C LYS A 201 8.65 12.88 0.10
N GLU A 202 8.38 12.89 -1.19
CA GLU A 202 7.71 14.00 -1.83
C GLU A 202 6.27 13.95 -1.31
N ALA A 203 5.99 14.75 -0.29
CA ALA A 203 4.61 15.12 -0.01
C ALA A 203 4.10 15.70 -1.33
N TRP A 204 3.22 14.97 -2.01
CA TRP A 204 2.48 15.55 -3.11
C TRP A 204 1.62 16.64 -2.48
N LYS A 205 2.15 17.87 -2.44
CA LYS A 205 1.41 19.05 -2.08
C LYS A 205 0.54 19.35 -3.29
N ARG A 206 -0.58 18.63 -3.33
CA ARG A 206 -1.69 18.92 -4.20
C ARG A 206 -2.17 20.31 -3.82
N GLU A 207 -2.03 21.26 -4.73
CA GLU A 207 -2.74 22.52 -4.53
C GLU A 207 -4.23 22.18 -4.53
N ASN A 208 -4.96 22.66 -3.52
CA ASN A 208 -6.36 22.30 -3.41
C ASN A 208 -7.12 22.87 -4.61
N LEU A 209 -7.43 22.01 -5.58
CA LEU A 209 -8.15 22.37 -6.81
C LEU A 209 -9.41 23.22 -6.51
N PHE A 210 -10.06 22.95 -5.39
CA PHE A 210 -11.29 23.60 -4.96
C PHE A 210 -11.09 24.98 -4.30
N GLU A 211 -9.86 25.36 -3.97
CA GLU A 211 -9.49 26.70 -3.48
C GLU A 211 -9.07 27.65 -4.62
N GLN A 212 -8.89 27.13 -5.84
CA GLN A 212 -8.42 27.91 -7.00
C GLN A 212 -9.56 28.47 -7.86
N GLY A 213 -10.80 28.44 -7.37
CA GLY A 213 -12.01 28.75 -8.13
C GLY A 213 -12.87 27.51 -8.37
N GLU A 214 -13.88 27.64 -9.22
CA GLU A 214 -14.80 26.53 -9.55
C GLU A 214 -14.18 25.62 -10.62
N PRO A 215 -13.74 24.39 -10.28
CA PRO A 215 -13.14 23.50 -11.25
C PRO A 215 -14.21 22.87 -12.15
N ASP A 216 -13.90 22.74 -13.43
CA ASP A 216 -14.74 21.98 -14.34
C ASP A 216 -14.55 20.45 -14.12
N PRO A 217 -15.51 19.62 -14.59
CA PRO A 217 -15.42 18.17 -14.41
C PRO A 217 -14.22 17.49 -15.08
N ALA A 218 -13.64 18.07 -16.13
CA ALA A 218 -12.47 17.51 -16.78
C ALA A 218 -11.22 17.69 -15.90
N ARG A 219 -11.06 18.88 -15.31
CA ARG A 219 -9.98 19.16 -14.37
C ARG A 219 -10.08 18.30 -13.11
N ILE A 220 -11.29 18.01 -12.62
CA ILE A 220 -11.49 17.07 -11.51
C ILE A 220 -11.11 15.63 -11.93
N ALA A 221 -11.40 15.21 -13.17
CA ALA A 221 -11.04 13.89 -13.66
C ALA A 221 -9.51 13.74 -13.88
N GLU A 222 -8.83 14.78 -14.38
CA GLU A 222 -7.37 14.84 -14.46
C GLU A 222 -6.73 14.70 -13.07
N GLU A 223 -7.26 15.42 -12.09
CA GLU A 223 -6.83 15.34 -10.70
C GLU A 223 -6.99 13.93 -10.11
N LEU A 224 -8.11 13.26 -10.43
CA LEU A 224 -8.34 11.86 -10.07
C LEU A 224 -7.35 10.91 -10.77
N GLY A 225 -6.81 11.30 -11.92
CA GLY A 225 -5.71 10.60 -12.59
C GLY A 225 -4.40 10.72 -11.84
N ASP A 226 -4.05 11.91 -11.39
CA ASP A 226 -2.88 12.09 -10.52
C ASP A 226 -3.04 11.33 -9.20
N ILE A 227 -4.25 11.30 -8.61
CA ILE A 227 -4.55 10.50 -7.41
C ILE A 227 -4.41 9.01 -7.67
N PHE A 228 -4.90 8.54 -8.82
CA PHE A 228 -4.78 7.13 -9.21
C PHE A 228 -3.31 6.69 -9.27
N GLU A 229 -2.43 7.55 -9.75
CA GLU A 229 -0.98 7.31 -9.84
C GLU A 229 -0.24 7.51 -8.51
N ARG A 230 -0.59 8.57 -7.74
CA ARG A 230 0.24 9.07 -6.64
C ARG A 230 -0.36 8.85 -5.25
N GLY A 231 -1.68 8.73 -5.14
CA GLY A 231 -2.40 8.59 -3.87
C GLY A 231 -3.15 9.86 -3.47
N ASP A 232 -3.27 10.12 -2.16
CA ASP A 232 -3.96 11.31 -1.61
C ASP A 232 -5.49 11.36 -1.78
N ARG A 233 -6.14 10.19 -1.89
CA ARG A 233 -7.60 10.12 -2.03
C ARG A 233 -8.38 10.72 -0.84
N ALA A 234 -7.79 10.76 0.35
CA ALA A 234 -8.48 11.23 1.56
C ALA A 234 -8.68 12.75 1.53
N ASP A 235 -7.62 13.50 1.27
CA ASP A 235 -7.65 14.96 1.19
C ASP A 235 -8.49 15.42 0.00
N PHE A 236 -8.40 14.72 -1.14
CA PHE A 236 -9.30 14.95 -2.27
C PHE A 236 -10.78 14.75 -1.89
N LYS A 237 -11.13 13.63 -1.24
CA LYS A 237 -12.51 13.36 -0.82
C LYS A 237 -13.04 14.43 0.14
N CYS A 238 -12.19 14.89 1.07
CA CYS A 238 -12.53 15.96 2.00
C CYS A 238 -12.80 17.28 1.25
N GLY A 239 -11.83 17.71 0.42
CA GLY A 239 -11.94 18.94 -0.36
C GLY A 239 -13.12 18.94 -1.33
N PHE A 240 -13.36 17.82 -2.03
CA PHE A 240 -14.44 17.75 -3.00
C PHE A 240 -15.82 17.75 -2.32
N ASN A 241 -15.97 17.06 -1.19
CA ASN A 241 -17.22 17.16 -0.42
C ASN A 241 -17.44 18.57 0.13
N ALA A 242 -16.40 19.24 0.62
CA ALA A 242 -16.50 20.63 1.08
C ALA A 242 -16.94 21.57 -0.04
N PHE A 243 -16.39 21.42 -1.25
CA PHE A 243 -16.81 22.15 -2.45
C PHE A 243 -18.27 21.86 -2.82
N LEU A 244 -18.67 20.60 -2.91
CA LEU A 244 -20.04 20.21 -3.28
C LEU A 244 -21.08 20.67 -2.25
N ASN A 245 -20.69 20.77 -0.97
CA ASN A 245 -21.56 21.27 0.10
C ASN A 245 -21.87 22.77 -0.03
N GLN A 246 -21.05 23.53 -0.76
CA GLN A 246 -21.32 24.94 -1.08
C GLN A 246 -22.31 25.11 -2.24
N LYS A 247 -22.64 24.03 -2.95
CA LYS A 247 -23.55 24.01 -4.10
C LYS A 247 -24.93 23.50 -3.72
N THR A 248 -25.95 23.84 -4.52
CA THR A 248 -27.27 23.22 -4.40
C THR A 248 -27.21 21.71 -4.69
N THR A 249 -28.17 20.94 -4.20
CA THR A 249 -28.26 19.50 -4.50
C THR A 249 -28.32 19.22 -6.00
N GLU A 250 -28.94 20.12 -6.76
CA GLU A 250 -29.05 20.01 -8.22
C GLU A 250 -27.70 20.19 -8.91
N GLU A 251 -26.94 21.23 -8.55
CA GLU A 251 -25.61 21.50 -9.09
C GLU A 251 -24.58 20.43 -8.66
N ALA A 252 -24.64 19.99 -7.40
CA ALA A 252 -23.75 18.97 -6.89
C ALA A 252 -23.95 17.63 -7.61
N SER A 253 -25.21 17.19 -7.77
CA SER A 253 -25.53 15.95 -8.49
C SER A 253 -25.15 16.00 -9.97
N LYS A 254 -25.35 17.15 -10.64
CA LYS A 254 -24.87 17.37 -12.02
C LYS A 254 -23.35 17.25 -12.10
N THR A 255 -22.63 17.90 -11.19
CA THR A 255 -21.16 17.88 -11.16
C THR A 255 -20.62 16.46 -10.96
N ILE A 256 -21.19 15.72 -10.00
CA ILE A 256 -20.81 14.33 -9.74
C ILE A 256 -21.03 13.47 -10.99
N LEU A 257 -22.19 13.57 -11.65
CA LEU A 257 -22.47 12.80 -12.86
C LEU A 257 -21.49 13.10 -13.99
N ASN A 258 -21.18 14.39 -14.23
CA ASN A 258 -20.21 14.77 -15.25
C ASN A 258 -18.81 14.20 -14.96
N VAL A 259 -18.36 14.25 -13.70
CA VAL A 259 -17.08 13.66 -13.29
C VAL A 259 -17.11 12.15 -13.48
N LEU A 260 -18.20 11.48 -13.07
CA LEU A 260 -18.38 10.04 -13.27
C LEU A 260 -18.35 9.64 -14.75
N GLY A 261 -19.02 10.41 -15.61
CA GLY A 261 -19.01 10.20 -17.06
C GLY A 261 -17.60 10.24 -17.65
N ARG A 262 -16.78 11.21 -17.19
CA ARG A 262 -15.36 11.29 -17.57
C ARG A 262 -14.56 10.10 -17.05
N VAL A 263 -14.57 9.86 -15.74
CA VAL A 263 -13.68 8.84 -15.17
C VAL A 263 -14.05 7.42 -15.61
N MET A 264 -15.31 7.15 -15.92
CA MET A 264 -15.76 5.85 -16.45
C MET A 264 -15.47 5.68 -17.95
N THR A 265 -15.10 6.76 -18.64
CA THR A 265 -14.64 6.74 -20.04
C THR A 265 -13.12 6.64 -20.13
N ASP A 266 -12.44 7.43 -19.30
CA ASP A 266 -11.00 7.70 -19.48
C ASP A 266 -10.10 6.70 -18.73
N PHE A 267 -10.63 5.98 -17.73
CA PHE A 267 -9.87 5.05 -16.90
C PHE A 267 -10.18 3.58 -17.19
N PRO A 268 -9.23 2.67 -16.94
CA PRO A 268 -9.49 1.23 -17.01
C PRO A 268 -10.70 0.83 -16.15
N PRO A 269 -11.48 -0.20 -16.55
CA PRO A 269 -12.53 -0.72 -15.70
C PRO A 269 -12.00 -1.11 -14.31
N ILE A 270 -12.73 -0.71 -13.26
CA ILE A 270 -12.38 -0.95 -11.86
C ILE A 270 -12.19 -2.44 -11.55
N THR A 271 -12.91 -3.31 -12.26
CA THR A 271 -12.75 -4.76 -12.16
C THR A 271 -11.41 -5.25 -12.71
N LYS A 272 -10.88 -4.63 -13.77
CA LYS A 272 -9.54 -4.92 -14.29
C LYS A 272 -8.47 -4.45 -13.31
N THR A 273 -8.62 -3.26 -12.76
CA THR A 273 -7.70 -2.74 -11.71
C THR A 273 -7.74 -3.65 -10.48
N LEU A 274 -8.92 -4.06 -10.02
CA LEU A 274 -9.07 -4.98 -8.89
C LEU A 274 -8.41 -6.36 -9.14
N ALA A 275 -8.42 -6.82 -10.39
CA ALA A 275 -7.88 -8.13 -10.75
C ALA A 275 -6.36 -8.14 -10.98
N ASN A 276 -5.79 -7.03 -11.46
CA ASN A 276 -4.44 -7.00 -12.02
C ASN A 276 -3.49 -6.00 -11.35
N GLU A 277 -4.01 -5.08 -10.53
CA GLU A 277 -3.22 -4.03 -9.90
C GLU A 277 -3.22 -4.17 -8.38
N SER A 278 -2.31 -3.45 -7.73
CA SER A 278 -2.22 -3.43 -6.27
C SER A 278 -3.53 -2.91 -5.63
N ARG A 279 -3.83 -3.33 -4.39
CA ARG A 279 -4.98 -2.76 -3.66
C ARG A 279 -4.88 -1.24 -3.51
N ARG A 280 -3.67 -0.69 -3.39
CA ARG A 280 -3.45 0.77 -3.37
C ARG A 280 -3.99 1.41 -4.66
N ARG A 281 -3.59 0.89 -5.83
CA ARG A 281 -4.11 1.31 -7.14
C ARG A 281 -5.63 1.17 -7.21
N PHE A 282 -6.17 0.05 -6.74
CA PHE A 282 -7.62 -0.16 -6.68
C PHE A 282 -8.35 0.88 -5.82
N TYR A 283 -7.87 1.17 -4.60
CA TYR A 283 -8.53 2.14 -3.73
C TYR A 283 -8.34 3.60 -4.19
N ASN A 284 -7.26 3.87 -4.92
CA ASN A 284 -7.04 5.17 -5.57
C ASN A 284 -7.77 5.27 -6.93
N HIS A 285 -8.39 4.18 -7.39
CA HIS A 285 -9.14 4.18 -8.63
C HIS A 285 -10.25 5.24 -8.57
N PRO A 286 -10.42 6.09 -9.60
CA PRO A 286 -11.37 7.20 -9.56
C PRO A 286 -12.79 6.79 -9.18
N VAL A 287 -13.27 5.65 -9.69
CA VAL A 287 -14.59 5.09 -9.31
C VAL A 287 -14.66 4.73 -7.81
N SER A 288 -13.60 4.15 -7.24
CA SER A 288 -13.55 3.84 -5.80
C SER A 288 -13.52 5.11 -4.95
N VAL A 289 -12.73 6.11 -5.34
CA VAL A 289 -12.67 7.41 -4.68
C VAL A 289 -14.05 8.11 -4.70
N MET A 290 -14.72 8.08 -5.85
CA MET A 290 -16.02 8.70 -6.03
C MET A 290 -17.17 8.00 -5.28
N SER A 291 -17.02 6.74 -4.85
CA SER A 291 -18.07 6.00 -4.14
C SER A 291 -18.52 6.67 -2.85
N ASP A 292 -17.59 7.10 -1.99
CA ASP A 292 -17.94 7.80 -0.75
C ASP A 292 -18.62 9.15 -1.01
N ILE A 293 -18.19 9.84 -2.07
CA ILE A 293 -18.75 11.13 -2.49
C ILE A 293 -20.19 10.95 -2.99
N VAL A 294 -20.42 9.96 -3.88
CA VAL A 294 -21.75 9.61 -4.38
C VAL A 294 -22.67 9.27 -3.20
N TRP A 295 -22.21 8.41 -2.29
CA TRP A 295 -22.98 8.01 -1.12
C TRP A 295 -23.41 9.21 -0.28
N THR A 296 -22.47 10.10 0.03
CA THR A 296 -22.72 11.28 0.87
C THR A 296 -23.66 12.26 0.19
N GLN A 297 -23.36 12.60 -1.07
CA GLN A 297 -24.02 13.71 -1.76
C GLN A 297 -25.40 13.32 -2.30
N PHE A 298 -25.61 12.06 -2.71
CA PHE A 298 -26.91 11.63 -3.24
C PHE A 298 -27.94 11.40 -2.13
N ARG A 299 -27.51 11.35 -0.87
CA ARG A 299 -28.40 11.32 0.30
C ARG A 299 -28.89 12.70 0.71
N ARG A 300 -28.31 13.78 0.19
CA ARG A 300 -28.82 15.14 0.42
C ARG A 300 -30.24 15.27 -0.12
N GLU A 301 -31.08 15.95 0.65
CA GLU A 301 -32.43 16.32 0.23
C GLU A 301 -32.41 17.35 -0.90
N GLY A 302 -33.49 17.40 -1.67
CA GLY A 302 -33.64 18.33 -2.80
C GLY A 302 -33.53 17.66 -4.17
N LYS A 303 -33.83 18.47 -5.19
CA LYS A 303 -33.83 18.07 -6.60
C LYS A 303 -32.43 17.67 -7.05
N LYS A 304 -32.35 16.56 -7.80
CA LYS A 304 -31.13 16.06 -8.41
C LYS A 304 -31.21 16.24 -9.92
N LEU A 305 -30.10 16.58 -10.56
CA LEU A 305 -29.99 16.72 -12.00
C LEU A 305 -29.04 15.66 -12.53
N PHE A 306 -29.55 14.87 -13.48
CA PHE A 306 -28.82 13.80 -14.12
C PHE A 306 -28.69 14.09 -15.62
N PRO A 307 -27.55 14.65 -16.05
CA PRO A 307 -27.26 14.84 -17.47
C PRO A 307 -27.45 13.52 -18.24
N PRO A 308 -28.29 13.47 -19.28
CA PRO A 308 -28.68 12.20 -19.90
C PRO A 308 -27.51 11.41 -20.51
N GLU A 309 -26.51 12.10 -21.05
CA GLU A 309 -25.36 11.47 -21.69
C GLU A 309 -24.41 10.85 -20.66
N ASP A 310 -24.05 11.59 -19.62
CA ASP A 310 -23.23 11.08 -18.53
C ASP A 310 -23.94 9.93 -17.79
N LEU A 311 -25.26 10.05 -17.55
CA LEU A 311 -26.05 8.97 -16.96
C LEU A 311 -26.01 7.71 -17.81
N ARG A 312 -26.01 7.83 -19.15
CA ARG A 312 -25.92 6.70 -20.08
C ARG A 312 -24.55 6.01 -20.00
N ILE A 313 -23.47 6.79 -19.92
CA ILE A 313 -22.10 6.27 -19.73
C ILE A 313 -22.01 5.52 -18.41
N VAL A 314 -22.43 6.15 -17.31
CA VAL A 314 -22.39 5.56 -15.97
C VAL A 314 -23.24 4.29 -15.92
N SER A 315 -24.43 4.30 -16.50
CA SER A 315 -25.31 3.12 -16.53
C SER A 315 -24.67 1.95 -17.26
N ARG A 316 -24.05 2.20 -18.42
CA ARG A 316 -23.34 1.17 -19.19
C ARG A 316 -22.18 0.60 -18.38
N TYR A 317 -21.33 1.47 -17.83
CA TYR A 317 -20.17 1.06 -17.04
C TYR A 317 -20.60 0.21 -15.83
N MET A 318 -21.67 0.62 -15.13
CA MET A 318 -22.22 -0.16 -14.01
C MET A 318 -22.75 -1.52 -14.43
N GLN A 319 -23.38 -1.64 -15.60
CA GLN A 319 -23.86 -2.93 -16.12
C GLN A 319 -22.70 -3.86 -16.51
N GLU A 320 -21.66 -3.32 -17.15
CA GLU A 320 -20.47 -4.08 -17.52
C GLU A 320 -19.68 -4.56 -16.30
N ASN A 321 -19.75 -3.83 -15.17
CA ASN A 321 -19.08 -4.13 -13.91
C ASN A 321 -20.07 -4.54 -12.80
N ARG A 322 -21.23 -5.10 -13.16
CA ARG A 322 -22.39 -5.28 -12.27
C ARG A 322 -22.08 -6.02 -10.97
N VAL A 323 -21.37 -7.14 -11.06
CA VAL A 323 -21.04 -7.98 -9.88
C VAL A 323 -20.23 -7.19 -8.86
N TYR A 324 -19.30 -6.34 -9.31
CA TYR A 324 -18.53 -5.48 -8.42
C TYR A 324 -19.43 -4.51 -7.67
N PHE A 325 -20.30 -3.78 -8.37
CA PHE A 325 -21.16 -2.79 -7.72
C PHE A 325 -22.19 -3.43 -6.78
N GLU A 326 -22.86 -4.50 -7.22
CA GLU A 326 -23.88 -5.17 -6.40
C GLU A 326 -23.30 -5.78 -5.12
N GLN A 327 -22.09 -6.37 -5.18
CA GLN A 327 -21.54 -7.16 -4.08
C GLN A 327 -20.49 -6.42 -3.25
N ARG A 328 -19.73 -5.49 -3.84
CA ARG A 328 -18.58 -4.84 -3.18
C ARG A 328 -18.74 -3.34 -2.98
N ASP A 329 -19.52 -2.65 -3.82
CA ASP A 329 -19.67 -1.20 -3.73
C ASP A 329 -21.14 -0.76 -3.63
N ARG A 330 -21.80 -1.19 -2.55
CA ARG A 330 -23.18 -0.80 -2.23
C ARG A 330 -23.36 0.71 -2.08
N LYS A 331 -22.32 1.40 -1.60
CA LYS A 331 -22.27 2.86 -1.44
C LYS A 331 -22.50 3.58 -2.77
N PHE A 332 -21.91 3.06 -3.84
CA PHE A 332 -22.14 3.56 -5.19
C PHE A 332 -23.42 3.01 -5.83
N TRP A 333 -23.66 1.70 -5.66
CA TRP A 333 -24.76 0.99 -6.31
C TRP A 333 -26.14 1.53 -5.92
N GLU A 334 -26.44 1.66 -4.63
CA GLU A 334 -27.78 2.00 -4.18
C GLU A 334 -28.25 3.40 -4.63
N PRO A 335 -27.44 4.48 -4.51
CA PRO A 335 -27.85 5.79 -4.99
C PRO A 335 -28.00 5.84 -6.51
N MET A 336 -27.09 5.20 -7.25
CA MET A 336 -27.11 5.24 -8.70
C MET A 336 -28.21 4.38 -9.30
N GLN A 337 -28.57 3.24 -8.69
CA GLN A 337 -29.71 2.44 -9.13
C GLN A 337 -31.02 3.25 -9.07
N LYS A 338 -31.20 4.07 -8.02
CA LYS A 338 -32.33 5.00 -7.92
C LYS A 338 -32.29 6.07 -9.01
N ALA A 339 -31.12 6.66 -9.26
CA ALA A 339 -30.94 7.65 -10.32
C ALA A 339 -31.25 7.08 -11.73
N MET A 340 -30.78 5.86 -12.01
CA MET A 340 -31.06 5.15 -13.27
C MET A 340 -32.54 4.77 -13.41
N GLY A 341 -33.20 4.37 -12.33
CA GLY A 341 -34.64 4.12 -12.29
C GLY A 341 -35.47 5.36 -12.62
N LEU A 342 -35.07 6.53 -12.12
CA LEU A 342 -35.68 7.82 -12.47
C LEU A 342 -35.41 8.20 -13.94
N GLY A 343 -34.20 7.97 -14.45
CA GLY A 343 -33.86 8.20 -15.86
C GLY A 343 -34.68 7.35 -16.84
N ALA A 344 -35.00 6.10 -16.48
CA ALA A 344 -35.88 5.23 -17.26
C ALA A 344 -37.34 5.74 -17.29
N GLN A 345 -37.84 6.30 -16.19
CA GLN A 345 -39.18 6.90 -16.10
C GLN A 345 -39.32 8.21 -16.90
N ILE A 346 -38.25 9.01 -17.00
CA ILE A 346 -38.25 10.23 -17.83
C ILE A 346 -38.29 9.89 -19.33
N LYS A 347 -37.63 8.79 -19.75
CA LYS A 347 -37.72 8.28 -21.13
C LYS A 347 -39.11 7.72 -21.47
N SER A 348 -39.85 7.17 -20.51
CA SER A 348 -41.23 6.72 -20.76
C SER A 348 -42.23 7.89 -20.85
N ASN A 349 -42.00 8.99 -20.11
CA ASN A 349 -42.90 10.14 -20.09
C ASN A 349 -42.72 11.13 -21.25
N THR A 350 -41.63 11.02 -22.02
CA THR A 350 -41.43 11.79 -23.26
C THR A 350 -42.03 11.12 -24.49
N GLY A 351 -42.63 9.93 -24.34
CA GLY A 351 -43.34 9.19 -25.39
C GLY A 351 -44.87 9.27 -25.35
N GLY A 352 -45.47 10.15 -24.53
CA GLY A 352 -46.91 10.18 -24.28
C GLY A 352 -47.59 11.53 -24.51
N ARG A 353 -47.95 11.77 -25.80
CA ARG A 353 -48.96 12.70 -26.37
C ARG A 353 -48.94 14.21 -26.07
N ILE A 354 -49.17 14.94 -27.17
CA ILE A 354 -49.56 16.36 -27.33
C ILE A 354 -50.80 16.69 -26.51
#